data_AF-A0A0L7KFJ3-F1
#
_entry.id   AF-A0A0L7KFJ3-F1
#
_cell.length_a   1.000
_cell.length_b   1.000
_cell.length_c   1.000
_cell.angle_alpha   90.00
_cell.angle_beta   90.00
_cell.angle_gamma   90.00
#
_symmetry.space_group_name_H-M   'P 1'
#
loop_
_entity.id
_entity.type
_entity.pdbx_description
1 polymer ?
#
loop_
_entity_poly.entity_id
_entity_poly.type
_entity_poly.pdbx_seq_one_letter_code
_entity_poly.pdbx_strand_id
1 'polypeptide(L)'
;MGWFGKMEKCCCFPLAGGCLGGAMFHFMICITSIFSTTKDYKNMTIASNAILGCLIVLGLVLKNFIVLYIVALFVAFLLGIYIIIFVFLVIALFAANNMPFQHKLLTALTVLIIVLITASFLNIYISTCRVIKSGGTGWGI
;
A
#
# COMPACT_ATOMS: atom_id res chain seq x y z
N MET A 1 34.62 -6.89 -4.39
CA MET A 1 33.67 -5.76 -4.22
C MET A 1 32.34 -6.19 -4.83
N GLY A 2 31.34 -6.44 -3.98
CA GLY A 2 30.12 -7.16 -4.33
C GLY A 2 29.23 -6.40 -5.31
N TRP A 3 28.82 -7.08 -6.36
CA TRP A 3 27.79 -6.68 -7.32
C TRP A 3 26.38 -6.81 -6.72
N PHE A 4 26.08 -6.10 -5.64
CA PHE A 4 24.71 -5.89 -5.17
C PHE A 4 24.28 -4.47 -5.56
N GLY A 5 23.58 -4.33 -6.70
CA GLY A 5 22.97 -3.03 -7.04
C GLY A 5 22.65 -2.76 -8.50
N LYS A 6 23.14 -3.54 -9.46
CA LYS A 6 22.73 -3.39 -10.86
C LYS A 6 21.48 -4.24 -11.13
N MET A 7 20.30 -3.67 -10.92
CA MET A 7 19.11 -4.12 -11.66
C MET A 7 19.28 -3.66 -13.12
N GLU A 8 20.20 -4.29 -13.85
CA GLU A 8 20.59 -3.78 -15.16
C GLU A 8 19.53 -4.08 -16.23
N LYS A 9 18.68 -5.11 -16.10
CA LYS A 9 17.74 -5.51 -17.18
C LYS A 9 16.51 -6.29 -16.71
N CYS A 10 15.75 -5.79 -15.74
CA CYS A 10 14.37 -6.25 -15.56
C CYS A 10 13.42 -5.06 -15.53
N CYS A 11 13.02 -4.67 -16.74
CA CYS A 11 11.80 -3.92 -17.06
C CYS A 11 10.67 -4.42 -16.14
N CYS A 12 9.93 -3.59 -15.42
CA CYS A 12 8.96 -2.69 -16.05
C CYS A 12 8.59 -1.47 -15.20
N PHE A 13 9.24 -1.20 -14.05
CA PHE A 13 8.95 0.03 -13.30
C PHE A 13 10.11 0.38 -12.33
N PRO A 14 10.63 1.62 -12.34
CA PRO A 14 11.59 2.05 -11.32
C PRO A 14 10.93 1.98 -9.93
N LEU A 15 11.70 1.59 -8.91
CA LEU A 15 11.23 1.48 -7.51
C LEU A 15 10.62 2.80 -7.00
N ALA A 16 11.24 3.93 -7.35
CA ALA A 16 10.72 5.26 -7.08
C ALA A 16 9.39 5.51 -7.81
N GLY A 17 9.24 5.01 -9.04
CA GLY A 17 7.96 5.00 -9.75
C GLY A 17 6.91 4.21 -8.99
N GLY A 18 7.25 3.02 -8.49
CA GLY A 18 6.35 2.19 -7.69
C GLY A 18 5.88 2.90 -6.42
N CYS A 19 6.78 3.64 -5.78
CA CYS A 19 6.43 4.50 -4.64
C CYS A 19 5.48 5.64 -5.04
N LEU A 20 5.70 6.30 -6.20
CA LEU A 20 4.77 7.31 -6.71
C LEU A 20 3.38 6.73 -7.01
N GLY A 21 3.32 5.52 -7.59
CA GLY A 21 2.07 4.79 -7.77
C GLY A 21 1.34 4.55 -6.45
N GLY A 22 2.09 4.21 -5.40
CA GLY A 22 1.56 4.09 -4.04
C GLY A 22 1.05 5.41 -3.45
N ALA A 23 1.76 6.52 -3.66
CA ALA A 23 1.29 7.85 -3.26
C ALA A 23 0.00 8.24 -3.98
N MET A 24 -0.06 8.01 -5.30
CA MET A 24 -1.27 8.24 -6.10
C MET A 24 -2.44 7.40 -5.60
N PHE A 25 -2.21 6.13 -5.25
CA PHE A 25 -3.23 5.26 -4.68
C PHE A 25 -3.82 5.84 -3.39
N HIS A 26 -2.98 6.32 -2.47
CA HIS A 26 -3.45 6.98 -1.24
C HIS A 26 -4.21 8.29 -1.52
N PHE A 27 -3.77 9.10 -2.48
CA PHE A 27 -4.51 10.31 -2.87
C PHE A 27 -5.85 9.99 -3.53
N MET A 28 -5.94 8.93 -4.33
CA MET A 28 -7.20 8.47 -4.91
C MET A 28 -8.19 8.01 -3.81
N ILE A 29 -7.71 7.34 -2.75
CA ILE A 29 -8.56 7.02 -1.59
C ILE A 29 -9.08 8.29 -0.92
N CYS A 30 -8.26 9.35 -0.80
CA CYS A 30 -8.71 10.64 -0.27
C CYS A 30 -9.83 11.23 -1.12
N ILE A 31 -9.65 11.27 -2.44
CA ILE A 31 -10.66 11.79 -3.39
C ILE A 31 -11.97 11.00 -3.26
N THR A 32 -11.91 9.66 -3.30
CA THR A 32 -13.10 8.81 -3.16
C THR A 32 -13.79 9.03 -1.81
N SER A 33 -13.01 9.20 -0.74
CA SER A 33 -13.56 9.45 0.61
C SER A 33 -14.24 10.81 0.73
N ILE A 34 -13.74 11.85 0.04
CA ILE A 34 -14.36 13.19 0.00
C ILE A 34 -15.78 13.11 -0.59
N PHE A 35 -15.97 12.31 -1.65
CA PHE A 35 -17.27 12.12 -2.29
C PHE A 35 -18.14 11.03 -1.64
N SER A 36 -17.63 10.31 -0.64
CA SER A 36 -18.42 9.31 0.08
C SER A 36 -19.50 9.96 0.96
N THR A 37 -20.69 9.36 0.96
CA THR A 37 -21.85 9.72 1.78
C THR A 37 -21.75 9.18 3.21
N THR A 38 -20.88 8.20 3.47
CA THR A 38 -20.59 7.71 4.82
C THR A 38 -19.82 8.76 5.63
N LYS A 39 -20.37 9.13 6.79
CA LYS A 39 -19.76 10.10 7.70
C LYS A 39 -18.77 9.46 8.66
N ASP A 40 -18.95 8.18 8.97
CA ASP A 40 -18.13 7.48 9.95
C ASP A 40 -16.68 7.37 9.48
N TYR A 41 -15.76 7.83 10.33
CA TYR A 41 -14.31 7.80 10.12
C TYR A 41 -13.80 8.50 8.84
N LYS A 42 -14.67 9.22 8.09
CA LYS A 42 -14.33 9.90 6.83
C LYS A 42 -13.11 10.80 6.96
N ASN A 43 -13.12 11.70 7.96
CA ASN A 43 -12.02 12.64 8.19
C ASN A 43 -10.72 11.91 8.54
N MET A 44 -10.80 10.82 9.31
CA MET A 44 -9.65 10.02 9.70
C MET A 44 -9.06 9.26 8.51
N THR A 45 -9.90 8.72 7.62
CA THR A 45 -9.48 8.07 6.38
C THR A 45 -8.79 9.06 5.44
N ILE A 46 -9.34 10.27 5.27
CA ILE A 46 -8.73 11.32 4.45
C ILE A 46 -7.38 11.74 5.06
N ALA A 47 -7.34 12.06 6.36
CA ALA A 47 -6.13 12.52 7.02
C ALA A 47 -5.01 11.47 6.97
N SER A 48 -5.30 10.22 7.30
CA SER A 48 -4.31 9.14 7.33
C SER A 48 -3.72 8.86 5.94
N ASN A 49 -4.56 8.79 4.90
CA ASN A 49 -4.10 8.56 3.54
C ASN A 49 -3.35 9.77 2.96
N ALA A 50 -3.78 10.99 3.27
CA ALA A 50 -3.05 12.20 2.86
C ALA A 50 -1.65 12.25 3.49
N ILE A 51 -1.54 11.96 4.79
CA ILE A 51 -0.25 11.89 5.49
C ILE A 51 0.64 10.82 4.86
N LEU A 52 0.13 9.61 4.61
CA LEU A 52 0.85 8.52 3.94
C LEU A 52 1.36 8.93 2.56
N GLY A 53 0.50 9.51 1.71
CA GLY A 53 0.87 10.00 0.39
C GLY A 53 1.98 11.05 0.45
N CYS A 54 1.84 12.04 1.35
CA CYS A 54 2.85 13.07 1.56
C CYS A 54 4.19 12.51 2.07
N LEU A 55 4.16 11.56 3.02
CA LEU A 55 5.38 10.93 3.54
C LEU A 55 6.10 10.11 2.47
N ILE A 56 5.38 9.45 1.57
CA ILE A 56 5.98 8.74 0.42
C ILE A 56 6.72 9.74 -0.47
N VAL A 57 6.05 10.82 -0.89
CA VAL A 57 6.66 11.85 -1.74
C VAL A 57 7.86 12.48 -1.04
N LEU A 58 7.71 12.84 0.24
CA LEU A 58 8.79 13.43 1.03
C LEU A 58 10.00 12.49 1.16
N GLY A 59 9.76 11.20 1.44
CA GLY A 59 10.79 10.18 1.55
C GLY A 59 11.58 9.99 0.25
N LEU A 60 10.91 10.08 -0.90
CA LEU A 60 11.55 10.06 -2.22
C LEU A 60 12.35 11.34 -2.52
N VAL A 61 11.74 12.52 -2.34
CA VAL A 61 12.36 13.82 -2.66
C VAL A 61 13.61 14.05 -1.81
N LEU A 62 13.52 13.78 -0.50
CA LEU A 62 14.65 13.91 0.42
C LEU A 62 15.65 12.75 0.31
N LYS A 63 15.35 11.71 -0.48
CA LYS A 63 16.10 10.44 -0.50
C LYS A 63 16.35 9.92 0.93
N ASN A 64 15.32 9.98 1.76
CA ASN A 64 15.41 9.66 3.18
C ASN A 64 14.78 8.30 3.46
N PHE A 65 15.63 7.28 3.64
CA PHE A 65 15.18 5.91 3.89
C PHE A 65 14.42 5.77 5.22
N ILE A 66 14.66 6.63 6.22
CA ILE A 66 13.97 6.59 7.51
C ILE A 66 12.48 6.93 7.30
N VAL A 67 12.20 7.98 6.52
CA VAL A 67 10.82 8.39 6.20
C VAL A 67 10.08 7.27 5.46
N LEU A 68 10.72 6.65 4.47
CA LEU A 68 10.12 5.52 3.75
C LEU A 68 9.96 4.26 4.63
N TYR A 69 10.83 4.07 5.63
CA TYR A 69 10.69 2.97 6.58
C TYR A 69 9.47 3.17 7.49
N ILE A 70 9.21 4.42 7.91
CA ILE A 70 7.99 4.78 8.64
C ILE A 70 6.76 4.48 7.78
N VAL A 71 6.75 4.88 6.51
CA VAL A 71 5.68 4.53 5.56
C VAL A 71 5.48 3.02 5.48
N ALA A 72 6.56 2.25 5.29
CA ALA A 72 6.49 0.80 5.21
C ALA A 72 5.88 0.17 6.48
N LEU A 73 6.20 0.70 7.66
CA LEU A 73 5.62 0.24 8.92
C LEU A 73 4.10 0.48 8.99
N PHE A 74 3.63 1.66 8.60
CA PHE A 74 2.20 1.95 8.53
C PHE A 74 1.47 1.04 7.52
N VAL A 75 2.08 0.79 6.36
CA VAL A 75 1.52 -0.07 5.32
C VAL A 75 1.51 -1.54 5.77
N ALA A 76 2.52 -2.00 6.51
CA ALA A 76 2.54 -3.33 7.12
C ALA A 76 1.43 -3.50 8.17
N PHE A 77 1.19 -2.48 8.98
CA PHE A 77 0.07 -2.46 9.94
C PHE A 77 -1.28 -2.56 9.22
N LEU A 78 -1.49 -1.77 8.15
CA LEU A 78 -2.70 -1.83 7.32
C LEU A 78 -2.89 -3.21 6.67
N LEU A 79 -1.81 -3.79 6.12
CA LEU A 79 -1.83 -5.13 5.55
C LEU A 79 -2.29 -6.17 6.59
N GLY A 80 -1.76 -6.09 7.81
CA GLY A 80 -2.18 -6.97 8.91
C GLY A 80 -3.67 -6.86 9.21
N ILE A 81 -4.21 -5.64 9.26
CA ILE A 81 -5.66 -5.42 9.43
C ILE A 81 -6.45 -6.06 8.29
N TYR A 82 -6.06 -5.85 7.03
CA TYR A 82 -6.77 -6.43 5.89
C TYR A 82 -6.72 -7.95 5.86
N ILE A 83 -5.60 -8.56 6.28
CA ILE A 83 -5.50 -10.02 6.43
C ILE A 83 -6.49 -10.51 7.49
N ILE A 84 -6.56 -9.84 8.65
CA ILE A 84 -7.52 -10.21 9.71
C ILE A 84 -8.96 -10.08 9.20
N ILE A 85 -9.31 -8.97 8.54
CA ILE A 85 -10.64 -8.77 7.92
C ILE A 85 -10.94 -9.88 6.91
N PHE A 86 -9.98 -10.24 6.06
CA PHE A 86 -10.13 -11.30 5.08
C PHE A 86 -10.43 -12.65 5.74
N VAL A 87 -9.71 -13.02 6.81
CA VAL A 87 -9.97 -14.25 7.57
C VAL A 87 -11.41 -14.27 8.11
N PHE A 88 -11.88 -13.17 8.69
CA PHE A 88 -13.27 -13.07 9.16
C PHE A 88 -14.29 -13.18 8.03
N LEU A 89 -14.01 -12.59 6.86
CA LEU A 89 -14.87 -12.72 5.68
C LEU A 89 -14.93 -14.17 5.16
N VAL A 90 -13.81 -14.89 5.19
CA VAL A 90 -13.77 -16.32 4.81
C VAL A 90 -14.63 -17.14 5.77
N ILE A 91 -14.57 -16.89 7.07
CA ILE A 91 -15.46 -17.54 8.05
C ILE A 91 -16.92 -17.17 7.76
N ALA A 92 -17.21 -15.90 7.47
CA ALA A 92 -18.55 -15.41 7.19
C ALA A 92 -19.17 -15.96 5.89
N LEU A 93 -18.36 -16.44 4.93
CA LEU A 93 -18.86 -17.13 3.73
C LEU A 93 -19.72 -18.34 4.09
N PHE A 94 -19.30 -19.09 5.11
CA PHE A 94 -19.97 -20.32 5.56
C PHE A 94 -20.98 -20.08 6.67
N ALA A 95 -21.02 -18.88 7.26
CA ALA A 95 -22.00 -18.53 8.28
C ALA A 95 -23.41 -18.44 7.69
N ALA A 96 -24.37 -19.11 8.31
CA ALA A 96 -25.78 -18.99 7.95
C ALA A 96 -26.29 -17.59 8.34
N ASN A 97 -26.62 -16.77 7.35
CA ASN A 97 -27.23 -15.46 7.53
C ASN A 97 -28.06 -15.08 6.30
N ASN A 98 -28.79 -13.96 6.39
CA ASN A 98 -29.69 -13.49 5.32
C ASN A 98 -28.95 -12.85 4.13
N MET A 99 -27.61 -12.82 4.11
CA MET A 99 -26.86 -12.22 3.01
C MET A 99 -26.63 -13.24 1.87
N PRO A 100 -26.94 -12.89 0.61
CA PRO A 100 -26.69 -13.76 -0.52
C PRO A 100 -25.21 -14.14 -0.65
N PHE A 101 -24.93 -15.39 -0.98
CA PHE A 101 -23.56 -15.91 -1.12
C PHE A 101 -22.71 -15.08 -2.10
N GLN A 102 -23.31 -14.63 -3.21
CA GLN A 102 -22.62 -13.81 -4.22
C GLN A 102 -22.05 -12.51 -3.65
N HIS A 103 -22.79 -11.82 -2.78
CA HIS A 103 -22.31 -10.58 -2.14
C HIS A 103 -21.14 -10.86 -1.18
N LYS A 104 -21.20 -11.95 -0.42
CA LYS A 104 -20.11 -12.36 0.46
C LYS A 104 -18.85 -12.70 -0.32
N LEU A 105 -18.99 -13.47 -1.41
CA LEU A 105 -17.88 -13.87 -2.26
C LEU A 105 -17.22 -12.66 -2.93
N LEU A 106 -18.03 -11.74 -3.50
CA LEU A 106 -17.51 -10.52 -4.11
C LEU A 106 -16.76 -9.65 -3.10
N THR A 107 -17.29 -9.52 -1.89
CA THR A 107 -16.63 -8.74 -0.82
C THR A 107 -15.31 -9.38 -0.40
N ALA A 108 -15.27 -10.71 -0.22
CA ALA A 108 -14.05 -11.43 0.12
C ALA A 108 -12.98 -11.32 -0.97
N LEU A 109 -13.36 -11.45 -2.25
CA LEU A 109 -12.44 -11.27 -3.39
C LEU A 109 -11.92 -9.83 -3.48
N THR A 110 -12.77 -8.85 -3.22
CA THR A 110 -12.36 -7.44 -3.20
C THR A 110 -11.31 -7.19 -2.12
N VAL A 111 -11.53 -7.70 -0.91
CA VAL A 111 -10.54 -7.59 0.18
C VAL A 111 -9.26 -8.35 -0.13
N LEU A 112 -9.33 -9.53 -0.77
CA LEU A 112 -8.14 -10.26 -1.22
C LEU A 112 -7.30 -9.43 -2.20
N ILE A 113 -7.93 -8.76 -3.17
CA ILE A 113 -7.24 -7.87 -4.11
C ILE A 113 -6.55 -6.72 -3.35
N ILE A 114 -7.23 -6.12 -2.37
CA ILE A 114 -6.65 -5.06 -1.53
C ILE A 114 -5.42 -5.58 -0.75
N VAL A 115 -5.49 -6.79 -0.20
CA VAL A 115 -4.35 -7.44 0.48
C VAL A 115 -3.17 -7.58 -0.48
N LEU A 116 -3.41 -8.08 -1.69
CA LEU A 116 -2.36 -8.26 -2.70
C LEU A 116 -1.71 -6.93 -3.10
N ILE A 117 -2.51 -5.91 -3.40
CA ILE A 117 -2.02 -4.57 -3.75
C ILE A 117 -1.19 -3.98 -2.60
N THR A 118 -1.68 -4.07 -1.37
CA THR A 118 -1.00 -3.53 -0.18
C THR A 118 0.32 -4.26 0.08
N ALA A 119 0.35 -5.59 -0.08
CA ALA A 119 1.58 -6.38 0.03
C ALA A 119 2.60 -6.01 -1.05
N SER A 120 2.16 -5.79 -2.29
CA SER A 120 3.03 -5.30 -3.37
C SER A 120 3.64 -3.94 -3.04
N PHE A 121 2.85 -2.98 -2.56
CA PHE A 121 3.37 -1.69 -2.14
C PHE A 121 4.34 -1.78 -0.96
N LEU A 122 4.03 -2.60 0.04
CA LEU A 122 4.94 -2.83 1.17
C LEU A 122 6.31 -3.33 0.67
N ASN A 123 6.32 -4.29 -0.25
CA ASN A 123 7.55 -4.82 -0.82
C ASN A 123 8.32 -3.74 -1.61
N ILE A 124 7.62 -2.90 -2.38
CA ILE A 124 8.21 -1.76 -3.09
C ILE A 124 8.85 -0.76 -2.11
N TYR A 125 8.15 -0.39 -1.04
CA TYR A 125 8.66 0.57 -0.04
C TYR A 125 9.91 0.02 0.66
N ILE A 126 9.89 -1.24 1.11
CA ILE A 126 11.04 -1.88 1.74
C ILE A 126 12.23 -1.98 0.78
N SER A 127 11.98 -2.37 -0.47
CA SER A 127 13.02 -2.45 -1.50
C SER A 127 13.64 -1.07 -1.77
N THR A 128 12.80 -0.03 -1.88
CA THR A 128 13.26 1.36 -2.06
C THR A 128 14.08 1.84 -0.86
N CYS A 129 13.66 1.51 0.37
CA CYS A 129 14.45 1.81 1.57
C CYS A 129 15.85 1.20 1.51
N ARG A 130 15.97 -0.05 1.07
CA ARG A 130 17.27 -0.73 0.95
C ARG A 130 18.16 -0.06 -0.08
N VAL A 131 17.60 0.31 -1.24
CA VAL A 131 18.33 1.01 -2.31
C VAL A 131 18.82 2.38 -1.86
N ILE A 132 17.96 3.17 -1.23
CA ILE A 132 18.33 4.50 -0.74
C ILE A 132 19.36 4.40 0.39
N LYS A 133 19.21 3.42 1.29
CA LYS A 133 20.20 3.14 2.34
C LYS A 133 21.57 2.76 1.78
N SER A 134 21.63 2.11 0.61
CA SER A 134 22.88 1.79 -0.08
C SER A 134 23.41 2.92 -0.98
N GLY A 135 22.82 4.12 -0.91
CA GLY A 135 23.24 5.28 -1.71
C GLY A 135 22.65 5.35 -3.13
N GLY A 136 21.74 4.44 -3.48
CA GLY A 136 21.02 4.47 -4.76
C GLY A 136 19.85 5.46 -4.74
N THR A 137 19.29 5.76 -5.90
CA THR A 137 18.19 6.73 -6.04
C THR A 137 16.81 6.10 -6.13
N GLY A 138 16.71 4.78 -6.38
CA GLY A 138 15.44 4.08 -6.64
C GLY A 138 14.84 4.36 -8.02
N TRP A 139 15.37 5.35 -8.72
CA TRP A 139 15.20 5.51 -10.17
C TRP A 139 16.16 4.52 -10.83
N GLY A 140 15.71 3.78 -11.84
CA GLY A 140 16.56 2.82 -12.56
C GLY A 140 17.87 3.48 -12.98
N ILE A 141 18.94 2.70 -13.07
CA ILE A 141 20.24 3.15 -13.62
C ILE A 141 20.03 3.55 -15.08
#